data_AF-E2ZB15-F1
#
_entry.id   AF-E2ZB15-F1
#
_cell.length_a   1.000
_cell.length_b   1.000
_cell.length_c   1.000
_cell.angle_alpha   90.00
_cell.angle_beta   90.00
_cell.angle_gamma   90.00
#
_symmetry.space_group_name_H-M   'P 1'
#
loop_
_entity.id
_entity.type
_entity.pdbx_description
1 polymer ?
#
loop_
_entity_poly.entity_id
_entity_poly.type
_entity_poly.pdbx_seq_one_letter_code
_entity_poly.pdbx_strand_id
1 'polypeptide(L)'
;MKSRCIRFGEWAQANWLALIAMLAVVLFILLVVIVLSWLYGFWSNGLYGTHFEINSCWQGVSAVGAGIVTVVGLAKAAWTKYGLDSKYNSPEGQKPNMTTSLIKIGEDKNERRN
;
A
#
# COMPACT_ATOMS: atom_id res chain seq x y z
N MET A 1 -14.76 -1.34 23.74
CA MET A 1 -13.51 -1.62 22.98
C MET A 1 -13.80 -2.12 21.57
N LYS A 2 -14.67 -3.13 21.38
CA LYS A 2 -15.09 -3.63 20.05
C LYS A 2 -15.51 -2.53 19.05
N SER A 3 -16.31 -1.56 19.48
CA SER A 3 -16.76 -0.44 18.63
C SER A 3 -15.63 0.47 18.13
N ARG A 4 -14.54 0.63 18.88
CA ARG A 4 -13.39 1.43 18.46
C ARG A 4 -12.55 0.70 17.42
N CYS A 5 -12.38 -0.62 17.55
CA CYS A 5 -11.68 -1.43 16.55
C CYS A 5 -12.44 -1.47 15.22
N ILE A 6 -13.77 -1.60 15.26
CA ILE A 6 -14.60 -1.58 14.05
C ILE A 6 -14.49 -0.23 13.34
N ARG A 7 -14.63 0.88 14.08
CA ARG A 7 -14.50 2.23 13.52
C ARG A 7 -13.12 2.50 12.91
N PHE A 8 -12.06 1.97 13.53
CA PHE A 8 -10.72 2.03 12.97
C PHE A 8 -10.60 1.21 11.69
N GLY A 9 -11.17 0.00 11.66
CA GLY A 9 -11.22 -0.84 10.46
C GLY A 9 -11.92 -0.16 9.29
N GLU A 10 -13.08 0.47 9.54
CA GLU A 10 -13.80 1.24 8.53
C GLU A 10 -12.98 2.43 8.02
N TRP A 11 -12.33 3.18 8.91
CA TRP A 11 -11.45 4.28 8.55
C TRP A 11 -10.23 3.81 7.73
N ALA A 12 -9.61 2.71 8.14
CA ALA A 12 -8.47 2.12 7.45
C ALA A 12 -8.88 1.63 6.06
N GLN A 13 -10.06 1.03 5.92
CA GLN A 13 -10.62 0.62 4.63
C GLN A 13 -10.93 1.82 3.72
N ALA A 14 -11.34 2.96 4.28
CA ALA A 14 -11.57 4.18 3.51
C ALA A 14 -10.25 4.81 3.01
N ASN A 15 -9.18 4.73 3.79
CA ASN A 15 -7.88 5.38 3.50
C ASN A 15 -6.79 4.41 3.05
N TRP A 16 -7.16 3.17 2.72
CA TRP A 16 -6.23 2.07 2.52
C TRP A 16 -5.16 2.33 1.45
N LEU A 17 -5.51 3.04 0.37
CA LEU A 17 -4.58 3.39 -0.71
C LEU A 17 -3.52 4.41 -0.25
N ALA A 18 -3.92 5.38 0.59
CA ALA A 18 -3.00 6.32 1.21
C ALA A 18 -2.05 5.64 2.19
N LEU A 19 -2.53 4.63 2.93
CA LEU A 19 -1.70 3.83 3.84
C LEU A 19 -0.63 3.03 3.08
N ILE A 20 -1.00 2.41 1.94
CA ILE A 20 -0.04 1.68 1.09
C ILE A 20 1.00 2.64 0.50
N ALA A 21 0.58 3.81 0.00
CA ALA A 21 1.49 4.81 -0.55
C ALA A 21 2.47 5.33 0.53
N MET A 22 1.98 5.61 1.74
CA MET A 22 2.82 6.00 2.87
C MET A 22 3.85 4.92 3.20
N LEU A 23 3.43 3.64 3.27
CA LEU A 23 4.33 2.52 3.52
C LEU A 23 5.41 2.40 2.44
N ALA A 24 5.06 2.61 1.17
CA ALA A 24 6.01 2.61 0.05
C ALA A 24 7.08 3.71 0.21
N VAL A 25 6.68 4.93 0.58
CA VAL A 25 7.61 6.04 0.83
C VAL A 25 8.55 5.72 1.99
N VAL A 26 8.02 5.16 3.09
CA VAL A 26 8.84 4.76 4.24
C VAL A 26 9.88 3.71 3.85
N LEU A 27 9.48 2.67 3.09
CA LEU A 27 10.40 1.64 2.61
C LEU A 27 11.47 2.22 1.67
N PHE A 28 11.12 3.20 0.83
CA PHE A 28 12.07 3.87 -0.04
C PHE A 28 13.10 4.70 0.74
N ILE A 29 12.66 5.46 1.75
CA ILE A 29 13.57 6.19 2.65
C ILE A 29 14.51 5.22 3.35
N LEU A 30 13.98 4.11 3.87
CA LEU A 30 14.79 3.09 4.54
C LEU A 30 15.84 2.49 3.60
N LEU A 31 15.50 2.25 2.33
CA LEU A 31 16.44 1.79 1.31
C LEU A 31 17.59 2.79 1.11
N VAL A 32 17.26 4.08 0.98
CA VAL A 32 18.27 5.14 0.82
C VAL A 32 19.21 5.16 2.03
N VAL A 33 18.68 5.08 3.25
CA VAL A 33 19.49 5.02 4.48
C VAL A 33 20.43 3.81 4.47
N ILE A 34 19.96 2.64 4.04
CA ILE A 34 20.79 1.42 3.96
C ILE A 34 21.90 1.57 2.91
N VAL A 35 21.62 2.18 1.75
CA VAL A 35 22.64 2.41 0.72
C VAL A 35 23.68 3.43 1.20
N LEU A 36 23.25 4.48 1.91
CA LEU A 36 24.16 5.46 2.49
C LEU A 36 25.04 4.85 3.61
N SER A 37 24.47 4.01 4.47
CA SER A 37 25.24 3.30 5.50
C SER A 37 26.21 2.30 4.88
N TRP A 38 25.83 1.66 3.77
CA TRP A 38 26.72 0.78 3.02
C TRP A 38 27.90 1.52 2.40
N LEU A 39 27.64 2.67 1.76
CA LEU A 39 28.69 3.52 1.22
C LEU A 39 29.63 3.96 2.35
N TYR A 40 29.10 4.53 3.43
CA TYR A 40 29.91 4.94 4.58
C TYR A 40 30.76 3.78 5.14
N GLY A 41 30.17 2.60 5.33
CA GLY A 41 30.87 1.42 5.83
C GLY A 41 32.01 0.96 4.92
N PHE A 42 31.84 1.07 3.59
CA PHE A 42 32.90 0.77 2.62
C PHE A 42 34.10 1.71 2.76
N TRP A 43 33.85 3.02 2.80
CA TRP A 43 34.91 4.03 2.94
C TRP A 43 35.60 3.95 4.32
N SER A 44 34.82 3.72 5.38
CA SER A 44 35.35 3.63 6.75
C SER A 44 36.23 2.39 6.95
N ASN A 45 35.90 1.24 6.32
CA ASN A 45 36.77 0.06 6.29
C ASN A 45 38.14 0.37 5.67
N GLY A 46 38.17 1.11 4.55
CA GLY A 46 39.40 1.44 3.84
C GLY A 46 40.27 2.51 4.50
N LEU A 47 39.64 3.54 5.09
CA LEU A 47 40.35 4.70 5.67
C LEU A 47 40.69 4.53 7.14
N TYR A 48 39.80 3.92 7.92
CA TYR A 48 39.90 3.85 9.37
C TYR A 48 40.03 2.41 9.91
N GLY A 49 40.05 1.41 9.03
CA GLY A 49 40.13 0.00 9.42
C GLY A 49 38.94 -0.45 10.28
N THR A 50 37.82 0.27 10.23
CA THR A 50 36.62 -0.13 10.97
C THR A 50 36.11 -1.41 10.35
N HIS A 51 36.19 -2.55 11.04
CA HIS A 51 35.76 -3.88 10.59
C HIS A 51 34.25 -4.00 10.35
N PHE A 52 33.71 -3.16 9.47
CA PHE A 52 32.29 -3.08 9.18
C PHE A 52 31.91 -4.24 8.26
N GLU A 53 30.91 -5.01 8.64
CA GLU A 53 30.51 -6.18 7.89
C GLU A 53 29.61 -5.78 6.70
N ILE A 54 30.21 -5.66 5.52
CA ILE A 54 29.50 -5.28 4.29
C ILE A 54 28.30 -6.19 3.99
N ASN A 55 28.35 -7.46 4.38
CA ASN A 55 27.25 -8.40 4.22
C ASN A 55 26.01 -8.02 5.04
N SER A 56 26.16 -7.29 6.14
CA SER A 56 25.02 -6.83 6.97
C SER A 56 24.10 -5.88 6.20
N CYS A 57 24.66 -5.03 5.34
CA CYS A 57 23.87 -4.15 4.46
C CYS A 57 22.98 -4.95 3.50
N TRP A 58 23.44 -6.14 3.08
CA TRP A 58 22.69 -7.00 2.17
C TRP A 58 21.47 -7.65 2.82
N GLN A 59 21.53 -7.91 4.13
CA GLN A 59 20.34 -8.30 4.89
C GLN A 59 19.31 -7.16 4.93
N GLY A 60 19.77 -5.91 5.13
CA GLY A 60 18.91 -4.73 5.08
C GLY A 60 18.21 -4.56 3.73
N VAL A 61 18.96 -4.64 2.63
CA VAL A 61 18.40 -4.53 1.27
C VAL A 61 17.40 -5.66 1.00
N SER A 62 17.70 -6.89 1.42
CA SER A 62 16.79 -8.03 1.27
C SER A 62 15.47 -7.83 2.03
N ALA A 63 15.53 -7.28 3.25
CA ALA A 63 14.35 -6.96 4.04
C ALA A 63 13.47 -5.90 3.36
N VAL A 64 14.08 -4.85 2.79
CA VAL A 64 13.33 -3.84 2.02
C VAL A 64 12.74 -4.44 0.74
N GLY A 65 13.49 -5.29 0.04
CA GLY A 65 13.03 -6.00 -1.15
C GLY A 65 11.77 -6.82 -0.88
N ALA A 66 11.75 -7.58 0.21
CA ALA A 66 10.55 -8.31 0.65
C ALA A 66 9.37 -7.38 0.97
N GLY A 67 9.64 -6.22 1.58
CA GLY A 67 8.65 -5.17 1.82
C GLY A 67 8.03 -4.62 0.53
N ILE A 68 8.85 -4.35 -0.48
CA ILE A 68 8.40 -3.86 -1.80
C ILE A 68 7.51 -4.89 -2.50
N VAL A 69 7.89 -6.18 -2.49
CA VAL A 69 7.06 -7.26 -3.07
C VAL A 69 5.67 -7.28 -2.44
N THR A 70 5.60 -7.07 -1.12
CA THR A 70 4.33 -6.99 -0.39
C THR A 70 3.50 -5.79 -0.84
N VAL A 71 4.10 -4.60 -0.95
CA VAL A 71 3.42 -3.38 -1.45
C VAL A 71 2.90 -3.56 -2.87
N VAL A 72 3.71 -4.16 -3.76
CA VAL A 72 3.30 -4.45 -5.15
C VAL A 72 2.13 -5.44 -5.18
N GLY A 73 2.14 -6.47 -4.34
CA GLY A 73 1.02 -7.41 -4.20
C GLY A 73 -0.28 -6.70 -3.81
N LEU A 74 -0.21 -5.79 -2.83
CA LEU A 74 -1.35 -4.99 -2.40
C LEU A 74 -1.83 -4.02 -3.50
N ALA A 75 -0.92 -3.40 -4.24
CA ALA A 75 -1.26 -2.54 -5.37
C ALA A 75 -1.94 -3.33 -6.51
N LYS A 76 -1.49 -4.55 -6.80
CA LYS A 76 -2.16 -5.43 -7.77
C LYS A 76 -3.55 -5.82 -7.32
N ALA A 77 -3.73 -6.17 -6.05
CA ALA A 77 -5.06 -6.42 -5.49
C ALA A 77 -5.98 -5.19 -5.64
N ALA A 78 -5.43 -3.98 -5.51
CA ALA A 78 -6.16 -2.73 -5.74
C ALA A 78 -6.64 -2.58 -7.17
N TRP A 79 -5.75 -2.71 -8.14
CA TRP A 79 -6.13 -2.62 -9.54
C TRP A 79 -7.15 -3.68 -9.93
N THR A 80 -7.04 -4.90 -9.41
CA THR A 80 -8.07 -5.92 -9.65
C THR A 80 -9.41 -5.50 -9.06
N LYS A 81 -9.45 -4.96 -7.83
CA LYS A 81 -10.69 -4.46 -7.22
C LYS A 81 -11.32 -3.34 -8.04
N TYR A 82 -10.56 -2.30 -8.36
CA TYR A 82 -11.05 -1.16 -9.13
C TYR A 82 -11.43 -1.54 -10.57
N GLY A 83 -10.67 -2.44 -11.19
CA GLY A 83 -10.95 -2.96 -12.53
C GLY A 83 -12.23 -3.80 -12.59
N LEU A 84 -12.46 -4.66 -11.59
CA LEU A 84 -13.70 -5.45 -11.48
C LEU A 84 -14.90 -4.54 -11.21
N ASP A 85 -14.79 -3.59 -10.29
CA ASP A 85 -15.89 -2.66 -9.98
C ASP A 85 -16.21 -1.77 -11.19
N SER A 86 -15.21 -1.31 -11.94
CA SER A 86 -15.43 -0.60 -13.20
C SER A 86 -16.11 -1.46 -14.27
N LYS A 87 -15.75 -2.75 -14.37
CA LYS A 87 -16.27 -3.67 -15.40
C LYS A 87 -17.73 -4.08 -15.16
N TYR A 88 -18.13 -4.27 -13.90
CA TYR A 88 -19.45 -4.80 -13.57
C TYR A 88 -20.45 -3.74 -13.09
N ASN A 89 -19.99 -2.54 -12.73
CA ASN A 89 -20.84 -1.47 -12.18
C ASN A 89 -20.98 -0.25 -13.13
N SER A 90 -20.34 -0.27 -14.31
CA SER A 90 -20.45 0.76 -15.34
C SER A 90 -20.29 0.15 -16.76
N PRO A 91 -21.09 0.55 -17.76
CA PRO A 91 -20.90 0.10 -19.16
C PRO A 91 -19.53 0.54 -19.71
N GLU A 92 -18.94 -0.25 -20.61
CA GLU A 92 -17.65 0.09 -21.24
C GLU A 92 -17.68 1.49 -21.86
N GLY A 93 -16.78 2.37 -21.42
CA GLY A 93 -16.67 3.75 -21.90
C GLY A 93 -17.57 4.79 -21.22
N GLN A 94 -18.45 4.39 -20.29
CA GLN A 94 -19.27 5.33 -19.52
C GLN A 94 -18.69 5.59 -18.13
N LYS A 95 -18.51 6.88 -17.82
CA LYS A 95 -18.22 7.36 -16.46
C LYS A 95 -19.44 7.03 -15.59
N PRO A 96 -19.28 6.61 -14.31
CA PRO A 96 -20.43 6.36 -13.45
C PRO A 96 -21.28 7.63 -13.36
N ASN A 97 -22.50 7.59 -13.91
CA ASN A 97 -23.45 8.69 -13.78
C ASN A 97 -23.98 8.67 -12.33
N MET A 98 -23.80 9.77 -11.59
CA MET A 98 -24.28 9.92 -10.21
C MET A 98 -25.78 9.62 -10.05
N THR A 99 -26.55 9.72 -11.13
CA THR A 99 -27.99 9.42 -11.13
C THR A 99 -28.28 7.92 -10.95
N THR A 100 -27.46 7.03 -11.50
CA THR A 100 -27.69 5.57 -11.44
C THR A 100 -27.40 4.98 -10.06
N SER A 101 -26.41 5.54 -9.35
CA SER A 101 -26.08 5.09 -7.99
C SER A 101 -27.17 5.46 -6.97
N LEU A 102 -27.81 6.63 -7.11
CA LEU A 102 -28.92 7.05 -6.25
C LEU A 102 -30.17 6.19 -6.45
N ILE A 103 -30.42 5.72 -7.68
CA ILE A 103 -31.55 4.82 -7.98
C ILE A 103 -31.33 3.44 -7.35
N LYS A 104 -30.12 2.85 -7.47
CA LYS A 104 -29.78 1.58 -6.80
C LYS A 104 -29.91 1.65 -5.27
N ILE A 105 -29.49 2.76 -4.67
CA ILE A 105 -29.61 2.99 -3.22
C ILE A 105 -31.09 3.13 -2.80
N GLY A 106 -31.93 3.68 -3.69
CA GLY A 106 -33.37 3.76 -3.50
C GLY A 106 -34.07 2.40 -3.55
N GLU A 107 -33.70 1.53 -4.49
CA GLU A 107 -34.23 0.16 -4.61
C GLU A 107 -33.85 -0.72 -3.42
N ASP A 108 -32.58 -0.76 -3.03
CA ASP A 108 -32.10 -1.57 -1.88
C ASP A 108 -32.79 -1.16 -0.57
N LYS A 109 -33.08 0.14 -0.38
CA LYS A 109 -33.87 0.64 0.77
C LYS A 109 -35.35 0.28 0.73
N ASN A 110 -35.91 -0.03 -0.43
CA ASN A 110 -37.31 -0.40 -0.59
C ASN A 110 -37.49 -1.92 -0.43
N GLU A 111 -36.53 -2.70 -0.94
CA GLU A 111 -36.47 -4.16 -0.78
C GLU A 111 -36.24 -4.57 0.69
N ARG A 112 -35.43 -3.82 1.43
CA ARG A 112 -35.22 -3.98 2.88
C ARG A 112 -36.41 -3.58 3.76
N ARG A 113 -37.47 -3.01 3.16
CA ARG A 113 -38.66 -2.48 3.87
C ARG A 113 -39.93 -3.31 3.60
N ASN A 114 -39.85 -4.28 2.69
CA ASN A 114 -40.85 -5.33 2.46
C ASN A 114 -40.40 -6.63 3.14
#